data_AF-C7GH42-F1
#
_entry.id   AF-C7GH42-F1
#
_cell.length_a   1.000
_cell.length_b   1.000
_cell.length_c   1.000
_cell.angle_alpha   90.00
_cell.angle_beta   90.00
_cell.angle_gamma   90.00
#
_symmetry.space_group_name_H-M   'P 1'
#
loop_
_entity.id
_entity.type
_entity.pdbx_description
1 polymer ?
#
loop_
_entity_poly.entity_id
_entity_poly.type
_entity_poly.pdbx_seq_one_letter_code
_entity_poly.pdbx_strand_id
1 'polypeptide(L)'
;IPKPDGGVRNLGVPTVTDRFIQQAIAQVLTPIYEEQFHDHSYGFRPNRCAQQAILTALNIMNDGNDWIVDIDLEKFFDTVNHDKLMTLIGRTIKDGDVISIVRKYLVSGIM
;
A
#
# COMPACT_ATOMS: atom_id res chain seq x y z
N ILE A 1 -13.20 4.49 -14.42
CA ILE A 1 -13.09 3.50 -15.52
C ILE A 1 -13.92 2.25 -15.21
N PRO A 2 -14.50 1.57 -16.21
CA PRO A 2 -15.26 0.34 -15.99
C PRO A 2 -14.39 -0.77 -15.38
N LYS A 3 -14.93 -1.55 -14.46
CA LYS A 3 -14.31 -2.80 -14.00
C LYS A 3 -14.68 -3.97 -14.94
N PRO A 4 -13.84 -5.01 -15.05
CA PRO A 4 -14.13 -6.20 -15.87
C PRO A 4 -15.45 -6.89 -15.47
N ASP A 5 -15.77 -6.87 -14.17
CA ASP A 5 -16.88 -7.65 -13.59
C ASP A 5 -18.13 -6.79 -13.31
N GLY A 6 -18.13 -5.53 -13.79
CA GLY A 6 -19.18 -4.55 -13.54
C GLY A 6 -18.85 -3.52 -12.46
N GLY A 7 -19.43 -2.33 -12.59
CA GLY A 7 -19.18 -1.17 -11.72
C GLY A 7 -18.12 -0.20 -12.25
N VAL A 8 -17.98 0.94 -11.58
CA VAL A 8 -17.06 2.02 -11.95
C VAL A 8 -15.94 2.13 -10.90
N ARG A 9 -14.68 2.08 -11.34
CA ARG A 9 -13.51 2.43 -10.54
C ARG A 9 -13.25 3.93 -10.66
N ASN A 10 -13.43 4.66 -9.56
CA ASN A 10 -12.97 6.04 -9.47
C ASN A 10 -11.44 6.03 -9.37
N LEU A 11 -10.78 6.89 -10.13
CA LEU A 11 -9.32 7.05 -10.08
C LEU A 11 -9.03 8.49 -9.68
N GLY A 12 -8.34 8.68 -8.57
CA GLY A 12 -7.65 9.93 -8.30
C GLY A 12 -6.41 9.97 -9.19
N VAL A 13 -6.41 10.81 -10.23
CA VAL A 13 -5.26 10.98 -11.11
C VAL A 13 -4.53 12.26 -10.70
N PRO A 14 -3.37 12.17 -10.03
CA PRO A 14 -2.57 13.36 -9.68
C PRO A 14 -2.14 14.13 -10.92
N THR A 15 -1.76 15.40 -10.74
CA THR A 15 -1.05 16.14 -11.79
C THR A 15 0.30 15.48 -12.11
N VAL A 16 0.88 15.75 -13.28
CA VAL A 16 2.19 15.18 -13.64
C VAL A 16 3.29 15.56 -12.64
N THR A 17 3.26 16.80 -12.15
CA THR A 17 4.18 17.30 -11.12
C THR A 17 3.99 16.55 -9.81
N ASP A 18 2.75 16.30 -9.40
CA ASP A 18 2.47 15.54 -8.19
C ASP A 18 2.95 14.09 -8.31
N ARG A 19 2.73 13.44 -9.45
CA ARG A 19 3.27 12.09 -9.69
C ARG A 19 4.79 12.05 -9.60
N PHE A 20 5.47 13.06 -10.14
CA PHE A 20 6.92 13.17 -10.06
C PHE A 20 7.40 13.28 -8.60
N ILE A 21 6.77 14.16 -7.80
CA ILE A 21 7.13 14.34 -6.39
C ILE A 21 6.79 13.10 -5.57
N GLN A 22 5.61 12.51 -5.76
CA GLN A 22 5.20 11.26 -5.10
C GLN A 22 6.18 10.12 -5.39
N GLN A 23 6.63 9.99 -6.65
CA GLN A 23 7.61 8.98 -7.03
C GLN A 23 8.97 9.25 -6.38
N ALA A 24 9.42 10.50 -6.32
CA ALA A 24 10.67 10.87 -5.66
C ALA A 24 10.65 10.52 -4.16
N ILE A 25 9.54 10.83 -3.48
CA ILE A 25 9.33 10.44 -2.07
C ILE A 25 9.35 8.91 -1.94
N ALA A 26 8.62 8.20 -2.80
CA ALA A 26 8.54 6.74 -2.76
C ALA A 26 9.92 6.09 -2.94
N GLN A 27 10.77 6.60 -3.84
CA GLN A 27 12.13 6.08 -4.05
C GLN A 27 13.02 6.18 -2.81
N VAL A 28 12.83 7.22 -1.98
CA VAL A 28 13.56 7.38 -0.72
C VAL A 28 12.97 6.48 0.36
N LEU A 29 11.64 6.38 0.46
CA LEU A 29 10.97 5.63 1.52
C LEU A 29 10.99 4.12 1.30
N THR A 30 10.95 3.65 0.05
CA THR A 30 10.91 2.22 -0.32
C THR A 30 12.03 1.41 0.33
N PRO A 31 13.33 1.76 0.18
CA PRO A 31 14.40 0.96 0.78
C PRO A 31 14.32 0.92 2.30
N ILE A 32 13.83 1.99 2.94
CA ILE A 32 13.68 2.06 4.42
C ILE A 32 12.61 1.08 4.91
N TYR A 33 11.48 1.00 4.20
CA TYR A 33 10.36 0.13 4.58
C TYR A 33 10.49 -1.29 4.07
N GLU A 34 11.21 -1.53 2.96
CA GLU A 34 11.46 -2.88 2.47
C GLU A 34 12.17 -3.77 3.49
N GLU A 35 13.08 -3.20 4.29
CA GLU A 35 13.76 -3.91 5.39
C GLU A 35 12.83 -4.22 6.58
N GLN A 36 11.69 -3.53 6.69
CA GLN A 36 10.74 -3.67 7.80
C GLN A 36 9.52 -4.53 7.43
N PHE A 37 9.23 -4.68 6.14
CA PHE A 37 8.06 -5.45 5.70
C PHE A 37 8.26 -6.94 5.90
N HIS A 38 7.19 -7.59 6.36
CA HIS A 38 7.16 -9.04 6.56
C HIS A 38 7.33 -9.79 5.23
N ASP A 39 7.96 -10.97 5.28
CA ASP A 39 8.23 -11.77 4.08
C ASP A 39 6.97 -12.31 3.40
N HIS A 40 5.86 -12.45 4.12
CA HIS A 40 4.56 -12.82 3.56
C HIS A 40 3.73 -11.62 3.06
N SER A 41 4.34 -10.43 2.94
CA SER A 41 3.72 -9.27 2.27
C SER A 41 4.19 -9.19 0.82
N TYR A 42 3.26 -9.31 -0.14
CA TYR A 42 3.57 -9.40 -1.57
C TYR A 42 3.02 -8.24 -2.41
N GLY A 43 2.06 -7.47 -1.90
CA GLY A 43 1.40 -6.41 -2.65
C GLY A 43 2.27 -5.17 -2.78
N PHE A 44 2.36 -4.63 -4.01
CA PHE A 44 3.01 -3.34 -4.31
C PHE A 44 4.49 -3.21 -3.88
N ARG A 45 5.21 -4.34 -3.79
CA ARG A 45 6.62 -4.39 -3.39
C ARG A 45 7.54 -4.73 -4.56
N PRO A 46 8.78 -4.19 -4.61
CA PRO A 46 9.74 -4.53 -5.64
C PRO A 46 10.05 -6.03 -5.63
N ASN A 47 10.15 -6.63 -6.82
CA ASN A 47 10.46 -8.06 -7.02
C ASN A 47 9.49 -9.05 -6.36
N ARG A 48 8.29 -8.60 -5.96
CA ARG A 48 7.22 -9.45 -5.43
C ARG A 48 5.98 -9.44 -6.32
N CYS A 49 5.28 -10.58 -6.37
CA CYS A 49 4.08 -10.71 -7.19
C CYS A 49 3.02 -11.63 -6.56
N ALA A 50 1.78 -11.56 -7.08
CA ALA A 50 0.66 -12.34 -6.58
C ALA A 50 0.90 -13.86 -6.64
N GLN A 51 1.64 -14.34 -7.65
CA GLN A 51 1.95 -15.76 -7.79
C GLN A 51 2.79 -16.30 -6.62
N GLN A 52 3.71 -15.50 -6.08
CA GLN A 52 4.49 -15.90 -4.90
C GLN A 52 3.62 -16.02 -3.64
N ALA A 53 2.60 -15.17 -3.51
CA ALA A 53 1.62 -15.25 -2.43
C ALA A 53 0.83 -16.56 -2.52
N ILE A 54 0.36 -16.92 -3.72
CA ILE A 54 -0.36 -18.18 -3.97
C ILE A 54 0.51 -19.39 -3.64
N LEU A 55 1.77 -19.42 -4.10
CA LEU A 55 2.69 -20.52 -3.81
C LEU A 55 2.92 -20.71 -2.30
N THR A 56 3.06 -19.60 -1.57
CA THR A 56 3.25 -19.64 -0.12
C THR A 56 1.99 -20.15 0.59
N ALA A 57 0.81 -19.68 0.17
CA ALA A 57 -0.46 -20.17 0.70
C ALA A 57 -0.66 -21.67 0.42
N LEU A 58 -0.33 -22.14 -0.80
CA LEU A 58 -0.41 -23.56 -1.15
C LEU A 58 0.52 -24.42 -0.30
N ASN A 59 1.73 -23.96 -0.01
CA ASN A 59 2.65 -24.71 0.88
C ASN A 59 2.05 -24.86 2.28
N ILE A 60 1.53 -23.77 2.86
CA ILE A 60 0.87 -23.79 4.18
C ILE A 60 -0.32 -24.74 4.18
N MET A 61 -1.14 -24.73 3.13
CA MET A 61 -2.27 -25.66 2.99
C MET A 61 -1.82 -27.11 2.90
N ASN A 62 -0.75 -27.39 2.15
CA ASN A 62 -0.19 -28.74 2.00
C ASN A 62 0.44 -29.27 3.30
N ASP A 63 0.85 -28.39 4.21
CA ASP A 63 1.34 -28.75 5.56
C ASP A 63 0.21 -29.08 6.54
N GLY A 64 -1.05 -29.07 6.09
CA GLY A 64 -2.24 -29.45 6.87
C GLY A 64 -3.05 -28.27 7.42
N ASN A 65 -2.74 -27.03 7.02
CA ASN A 65 -3.52 -25.85 7.37
C ASN A 65 -4.52 -25.51 6.25
N ASP A 66 -5.56 -26.32 6.10
CA ASP A 66 -6.55 -26.26 5.02
C ASP A 66 -7.74 -25.32 5.28
N TRP A 67 -7.86 -24.78 6.50
CA TRP A 67 -8.87 -23.77 6.85
C TRP A 67 -8.36 -22.35 6.56
N ILE A 68 -9.03 -21.67 5.63
CA ILE A 68 -8.69 -20.31 5.21
C ILE A 68 -9.58 -19.30 5.94
N VAL A 69 -8.95 -18.28 6.53
CA VAL A 69 -9.64 -17.10 7.04
C VAL A 69 -9.46 -15.97 6.03
N ASP A 70 -10.51 -15.68 5.28
CA ASP A 70 -10.52 -14.62 4.26
C ASP A 70 -11.07 -13.32 4.85
N ILE A 71 -10.22 -12.28 4.89
CA ILE A 71 -10.58 -10.96 5.41
C ILE A 71 -10.23 -9.93 4.34
N ASP A 72 -11.25 -9.25 3.82
CA ASP A 72 -11.10 -8.13 2.90
C ASP A 72 -11.52 -6.81 3.59
N LEU A 73 -10.78 -5.75 3.32
CA LEU A 73 -11.09 -4.41 3.83
C LEU A 73 -11.77 -3.60 2.73
N GLU A 74 -13.05 -3.29 2.93
CA GLU A 74 -13.78 -2.46 1.99
C GLU A 74 -13.17 -1.06 1.91
N LYS A 75 -12.75 -0.65 0.70
CA LYS A 75 -12.29 0.71 0.38
C LYS A 75 -11.22 1.23 1.35
N PHE A 76 -10.10 0.51 1.46
CA PHE A 76 -8.98 0.92 2.32
C PHE A 76 -8.58 2.39 2.17
N PHE A 77 -8.42 2.88 0.94
CA PHE A 77 -8.02 4.27 0.69
C PHE A 77 -9.09 5.30 1.06
N ASP A 78 -10.38 4.96 0.92
CA ASP A 78 -11.48 5.87 1.30
C ASP A 78 -11.67 5.94 2.83
N THR A 79 -11.24 4.91 3.56
CA THR A 79 -11.55 4.73 5.00
C THR A 79 -10.33 4.83 5.92
N VAL A 80 -9.12 4.93 5.36
CA VAL A 80 -7.89 5.01 6.16
C VAL A 80 -7.88 6.28 7.02
N ASN A 81 -7.69 6.11 8.32
CA ASN A 81 -7.55 7.26 9.21
C ASN A 81 -6.17 7.90 9.03
N HIS A 82 -6.16 9.13 8.53
CA HIS A 82 -4.92 9.84 8.21
C HIS A 82 -4.00 10.03 9.42
N ASP A 83 -4.55 10.29 10.62
CA ASP A 83 -3.73 10.49 11.82
C ASP A 83 -3.05 9.20 12.29
N LYS A 84 -3.77 8.07 12.23
CA LYS A 84 -3.19 6.76 12.51
C LYS A 84 -2.08 6.43 11.51
N LEU A 85 -2.32 6.64 10.21
CA LEU A 85 -1.31 6.38 9.17
C LEU A 85 -0.06 7.26 9.38
N MET A 86 -0.23 8.55 9.61
CA MET A 86 0.90 9.46 9.84
C MET A 86 1.63 9.15 11.14
N THR A 87 0.94 8.65 12.17
CA THR A 87 1.59 8.17 13.41
C THR A 87 2.48 6.97 13.13
N LEU A 88 2.04 6.02 12.30
CA LEU A 88 2.86 4.86 11.91
C LEU A 88 4.09 5.29 11.12
N ILE A 89 3.92 6.17 10.13
CA ILE A 89 5.04 6.71 9.34
C ILE A 89 6.03 7.46 10.23
N GLY A 90 5.54 8.25 11.18
CA GLY A 90 6.36 9.02 12.13
C GLY A 90 7.15 8.18 13.14
N ARG A 91 6.89 6.87 13.23
CA ARG A 91 7.74 5.95 14.03
C ARG A 91 9.10 5.79 13.39
N THR A 92 9.15 5.72 12.07
CA THR A 92 10.37 5.48 11.28
C THR A 92 10.94 6.79 10.74
N ILE A 93 10.12 7.63 10.11
CA ILE A 93 10.56 8.89 9.53
C ILE A 93 10.47 9.99 10.58
N LYS A 94 11.59 10.68 10.84
CA LYS A 94 11.67 11.79 11.82
C LYS A 94 11.70 13.17 11.17
N ASP A 95 11.84 13.21 9.86
CA ASP A 95 11.80 14.45 9.08
C ASP A 95 10.38 15.01 9.03
N GLY A 96 10.19 16.18 9.64
CA GLY A 96 8.90 16.86 9.72
C GLY A 96 8.39 17.37 8.37
N ASP A 97 9.29 17.69 7.44
CA ASP A 97 8.93 18.20 6.11
C ASP A 97 8.40 17.05 5.24
N VAL A 98 9.03 15.87 5.31
CA VAL A 98 8.54 14.66 4.64
C VAL A 98 7.17 14.25 5.20
N ILE A 99 7.00 14.26 6.52
CA ILE A 99 5.69 13.99 7.14
C ILE A 99 4.63 14.99 6.68
N SER A 100 4.98 16.27 6.61
CA SER A 100 4.09 17.34 6.18
C SER A 100 3.63 17.15 4.73
N ILE A 101 4.54 16.87 3.79
CA ILE A 101 4.18 16.69 2.38
C ILE A 101 3.37 15.42 2.13
N VAL A 102 3.69 14.32 2.81
CA VAL A 102 2.91 13.08 2.71
C VAL A 102 1.47 13.30 3.20
N ARG A 103 1.29 14.00 4.33
CA ARG A 103 -0.05 14.34 4.83
C ARG A 103 -0.82 15.21 3.84
N LYS A 104 -0.18 16.17 3.18
CA LYS A 104 -0.83 17.02 2.16
C LYS A 104 -1.34 16.19 0.98
N TYR A 105 -0.59 15.17 0.54
CA TYR A 105 -1.04 14.26 -0.50
C TYR A 105 -2.21 13.35 -0.09
N LEU A 106 -2.29 12.96 1.18
CA LEU A 106 -3.44 12.21 1.69
C LEU A 106 -4.71 13.07 1.71
N VAL A 107 -4.60 14.35 2.08
CA VAL A 107 -5.75 15.27 2.15
C VAL A 107 -6.24 15.74 0.78
N SER A 108 -5.38 15.76 -0.24
CA SER A 108 -5.75 16.27 -1.57
C SER A 108 -6.79 15.41 -2.31
N GLY A 109 -7.18 14.24 -1.76
CA GLY A 109 -8.19 13.36 -2.35
C GLY A 109 -7.74 12.75 -3.69
N ILE A 110 -6.44 12.78 -3.92
CA ILE A 110 -5.78 12.28 -5.13
C ILE A 110 -5.54 10.75 -5.04
N MET A 111 -5.73 10.16 -3.86
CA MET A 111 -5.52 8.74 -3.57
C MET A 111 -6.85 7.99 -3.44
#